data_AF-A0A7W0RRX7-F1
#
_entry.id   AF-A0A7W0RRX7-F1
#
_cell.length_a   1.000
_cell.length_b   1.000
_cell.length_c   1.000
_cell.angle_alpha   90.00
_cell.angle_beta   90.00
_cell.angle_gamma   90.00
#
_symmetry.space_group_name_H-M   'P 1'
#
loop_
_entity.id
_entity.type
_entity.pdbx_description
1 polymer ?
#
loop_
_entity_poly.entity_id
_entity_poly.type
_entity_poly.pdbx_seq_one_letter_code
_entity_poly.pdbx_strand_id
1 'polypeptide(L)'
;MSRIPRLSAEQRADLVAYLDGELGDEEARAIEHTLSGSEVARHEVEMLGRTWDLLDTLPIASASTEFTAKTLASVKVETAPANFDWQPYARRGLIGLGWVSGLAAAGLIGFAAGHRWIPQADDVYVRDLPMLERLDAYRDVGSVEVLRELDAQNLPLRRGDLR
;
A
#
# COMPACT_ATOMS: atom_id res chain seq x y z
N MET A 1 18.05 72.33 -14.01
CA MET A 1 17.93 71.00 -13.39
C MET A 1 18.24 69.95 -14.44
N SER A 2 19.53 69.64 -14.61
CA SER A 2 20.03 68.62 -15.54
C SER A 2 19.51 67.26 -15.10
N ARG A 3 18.76 66.58 -15.96
CA ARG A 3 18.33 65.19 -15.72
C ARG A 3 19.58 64.31 -15.71
N ILE A 4 19.93 63.79 -14.55
CA ILE A 4 20.98 62.78 -14.38
C ILE A 4 20.57 61.58 -15.25
N PRO A 5 21.37 61.17 -16.25
CA PRO A 5 21.06 59.99 -17.05
C PRO A 5 21.07 58.78 -16.12
N ARG A 6 19.90 58.17 -15.92
CA ARG A 6 19.79 56.94 -15.12
C ARG A 6 20.53 55.84 -15.86
N LEU A 7 21.47 55.19 -15.19
CA LEU A 7 22.09 53.97 -15.69
C LEU A 7 21.00 52.92 -15.97
N SER A 8 21.18 52.17 -17.06
CA SER A 8 20.33 51.03 -17.36
C SER A 8 20.48 49.94 -16.27
N ALA A 9 19.56 48.97 -16.25
CA ALA A 9 19.66 47.84 -15.34
C ALA A 9 20.92 46.99 -15.60
N GLU A 10 21.25 46.80 -16.88
CA GLU A 10 22.44 46.07 -17.34
C GLU A 10 23.73 46.75 -16.88
N GLN A 11 23.87 48.06 -17.12
CA GLN A 11 25.04 48.82 -16.65
C GLN A 11 25.23 48.78 -15.13
N ARG A 12 24.15 48.71 -14.35
CA ARG A 12 24.28 48.55 -12.88
C ARG A 12 24.72 47.16 -12.49
N ALA A 13 24.28 46.12 -13.21
CA ALA A 13 24.76 44.77 -12.98
C ALA A 13 26.26 44.68 -13.26
N ASP A 14 26.73 45.31 -14.35
CA ASP A 14 28.16 45.36 -14.67
C ASP A 14 28.97 46.11 -13.61
N LEU A 15 28.44 47.20 -13.04
CA LEU A 15 29.13 47.90 -11.93
C LEU A 15 29.20 47.06 -10.64
N VAL A 16 28.20 46.22 -10.38
CA VAL A 16 28.24 45.27 -9.26
C VAL A 16 29.25 44.16 -9.52
N ALA A 17 29.24 43.59 -10.73
CA ALA A 17 30.21 42.58 -11.18
C ALA A 17 31.65 43.13 -11.24
N TYR A 18 31.81 44.43 -11.44
CA TYR A 18 33.11 45.09 -11.33
C TYR A 18 33.59 45.18 -9.87
N LEU A 19 32.66 45.39 -8.93
CA LEU A 19 32.97 45.53 -7.50
C LEU A 19 33.30 44.20 -6.82
N ASP A 20 32.64 43.10 -7.21
CA ASP A 20 32.94 41.76 -6.71
C ASP A 20 34.11 41.08 -7.44
N GLY A 21 34.52 41.62 -8.60
CA GLY A 21 35.62 41.12 -9.41
C GLY A 21 35.24 39.98 -10.36
N GLU A 22 33.96 39.78 -10.63
CA GLU A 22 33.45 38.73 -11.52
C GLU A 22 33.53 39.11 -13.03
N LEU A 23 33.83 40.37 -13.37
CA LEU A 23 34.04 40.79 -14.77
C LEU A 23 35.37 40.27 -15.36
N GLY A 24 35.35 39.93 -16.64
CA GLY A 24 36.57 39.61 -17.39
C GLY A 24 37.44 40.84 -17.68
N ASP A 25 38.73 40.64 -17.98
CA ASP A 25 39.71 41.72 -18.19
C ASP A 25 39.32 42.76 -19.27
N GLU A 26 38.59 42.35 -20.31
CA GLU A 26 38.12 43.27 -21.35
C GLU A 26 36.93 44.12 -20.88
N GLU A 27 35.99 43.51 -20.16
CA GLU A 27 34.79 44.17 -19.63
C GLU A 27 35.16 45.13 -18.49
N ALA A 28 36.06 44.72 -17.61
CA ALA A 28 36.60 45.56 -16.54
C ALA A 28 37.23 46.85 -17.09
N ARG A 29 38.05 46.75 -18.16
CA ARG A 29 38.65 47.92 -18.84
C ARG A 29 37.59 48.83 -19.48
N ALA A 30 36.51 48.27 -20.02
CA ALA A 30 35.40 49.07 -20.55
C ALA A 30 34.65 49.84 -19.45
N ILE A 31 34.49 49.22 -18.27
CA ILE A 31 33.93 49.86 -17.09
C ILE A 31 34.85 50.95 -16.55
N GLU A 32 36.16 50.71 -16.44
CA GLU A 32 37.15 51.73 -16.03
C GLU A 32 37.11 52.96 -16.95
N HIS A 33 37.04 52.76 -18.26
CA HIS A 33 36.88 53.85 -19.22
C HIS A 33 35.57 54.62 -18.96
N THR A 34 34.47 53.93 -18.69
CA THR A 34 33.17 54.54 -18.37
C THR A 34 33.22 55.33 -17.06
N LEU A 35 33.88 54.81 -16.03
CA LEU A 35 34.08 55.47 -14.74
C LEU A 35 34.94 56.74 -14.86
N SER A 36 35.93 56.74 -15.76
CA SER A 36 36.76 57.93 -16.02
C SER A 36 35.95 59.11 -16.60
N GLY A 37 34.95 58.81 -17.44
CA GLY A 37 34.15 59.81 -18.14
C GLY A 37 32.82 60.19 -17.47
N SER A 38 32.34 59.43 -16.48
CA SER A 38 31.02 59.60 -15.89
C SER A 38 31.08 59.80 -14.38
N GLU A 39 30.72 61.00 -13.92
CA GLU A 39 30.54 61.29 -12.48
C GLU A 39 29.41 60.44 -11.88
N VAL A 40 28.34 60.19 -12.63
CA VAL A 40 27.19 59.38 -12.19
C VAL A 40 27.61 57.94 -11.91
N ALA A 41 28.40 57.34 -12.81
CA ALA A 41 28.87 55.97 -12.64
C ALA A 41 29.81 55.84 -11.42
N ARG A 42 30.70 56.82 -11.20
CA ARG A 42 31.56 56.84 -10.02
C ARG A 42 30.77 56.94 -8.71
N HIS A 43 29.75 57.79 -8.68
CA HIS A 43 28.90 57.94 -7.50
C HIS A 43 28.13 56.65 -7.18
N GLU A 44 27.63 55.94 -8.20
CA GLU A 44 26.93 54.66 -8.01
C GLU A 44 27.86 53.57 -7.47
N VAL A 45 29.10 53.45 -7.99
CA VAL A 45 30.10 52.53 -7.45
C VAL A 45 30.46 52.87 -6.00
N GLU A 46 30.62 54.14 -5.66
CA GLU A 46 30.88 54.59 -4.29
C GLU A 46 29.73 54.21 -3.34
N MET A 47 28.48 54.41 -3.78
CA MET A 47 27.29 54.07 -2.99
C MET A 47 27.14 52.56 -2.79
N LEU A 48 27.44 51.75 -3.81
CA LEU A 48 27.44 50.29 -3.72
C LEU A 48 28.53 49.81 -2.75
N GLY A 49 29.77 50.34 -2.88
CA GLY A 49 30.88 50.04 -1.98
C GLY A 49 30.55 50.37 -0.52
N ARG A 50 30.01 51.57 -0.25
CA ARG A 50 29.59 51.95 1.11
C ARG A 50 28.50 51.04 1.67
N THR A 51 27.61 50.54 0.83
CA THR A 51 26.57 49.60 1.25
C THR A 51 27.18 48.26 1.65
N TRP A 52 28.16 47.77 0.89
CA TRP A 52 28.95 46.59 1.25
C TRP A 52 29.70 46.79 2.57
N ASP A 53 30.35 47.94 2.78
CA ASP A 53 31.03 48.26 4.04
C ASP A 53 30.06 48.21 5.23
N LEU A 54 28.81 48.63 5.06
CA LEU A 54 27.78 48.53 6.10
C LEU A 54 27.37 47.09 6.39
N LEU A 55 27.36 46.20 5.40
CA LEU A 55 27.10 44.78 5.62
C LEU A 55 28.17 44.14 6.50
N ASP A 56 29.43 44.58 6.37
CA ASP A 56 30.52 44.11 7.22
C ASP A 56 30.39 44.54 8.69
N THR A 57 29.60 45.59 8.96
CA THR A 57 29.28 46.00 10.34
C THR A 57 28.19 45.16 10.99
N LEU A 58 27.55 44.26 10.25
CA LEU A 58 26.46 43.46 10.78
C LEU A 58 26.98 42.50 11.87
N PRO A 59 26.27 42.39 13.00
CA PRO A 59 26.66 41.47 14.06
C PRO A 59 26.57 40.03 13.55
N ILE A 60 27.69 39.32 13.63
CA ILE A 60 27.75 37.89 13.33
C ILE A 60 27.08 37.15 14.50
N ALA A 61 25.90 36.58 14.26
CA ALA A 61 25.22 35.75 15.24
C ALA A 61 25.99 34.44 15.42
N SER A 62 26.52 34.20 16.63
CA SER A 62 27.09 32.89 16.97
C SER A 62 25.97 31.90 17.32
N ALA A 63 26.00 30.73 16.71
CA ALA A 63 25.08 29.67 17.07
C ALA A 63 25.30 29.26 18.53
N SER A 64 24.22 29.11 19.30
CA SER A 64 24.32 28.62 20.68
C SER A 64 24.73 27.15 20.69
N THR A 65 25.43 26.72 21.75
CA THR A 65 25.76 25.31 21.97
C THR A 65 24.51 24.42 21.94
N GLU A 66 23.36 24.96 22.37
CA GLU A 66 22.07 24.28 22.33
C GLU A 66 21.59 24.01 20.89
N PHE A 67 21.73 24.98 19.97
CA PHE A 67 21.39 24.78 18.56
C PHE A 67 22.23 23.66 17.94
N THR A 68 23.53 23.64 18.21
CA THR A 68 24.44 22.57 17.77
C THR A 68 24.03 21.22 18.33
N ALA A 69 23.73 21.14 19.64
CA ALA A 69 23.28 19.92 20.28
C ALA A 69 21.96 19.40 19.69
N LYS A 70 21.00 20.29 19.45
CA LYS A 70 19.70 19.97 18.84
C LYS A 70 19.85 19.47 17.41
N THR A 71 20.74 20.10 16.63
CA THR A 71 21.02 19.69 15.24
C THR A 71 21.66 18.31 15.21
N LEU A 72 22.67 18.07 16.04
CA LEU A 72 23.33 16.77 16.13
C LEU A 72 22.36 15.67 16.60
N ALA A 73 21.46 15.99 17.54
CA ALA A 73 20.42 15.07 17.98
C ALA A 73 19.45 14.71 16.84
N SER A 74 19.04 15.69 16.01
CA SER A 74 18.17 15.44 14.86
C SER A 74 18.81 14.49 13.84
N VAL A 75 20.08 14.70 13.50
CA VAL A 75 20.83 13.81 12.58
C VAL A 75 20.96 12.40 13.17
N LYS A 76 21.20 12.29 14.48
CA LYS A 76 21.31 11.00 15.15
C LYS A 76 19.99 10.21 15.16
N VAL A 77 18.85 10.90 15.25
CA VAL A 77 17.53 10.26 15.19
C VAL A 77 17.26 9.72 13.77
N GLU A 78 17.66 10.43 12.73
CA GLU A 78 17.46 10.01 11.34
C GLU A 78 18.35 8.81 10.94
N THR A 79 19.54 8.72 11.53
CA THR A 79 20.50 7.63 11.29
C THR A 79 20.31 6.43 12.20
N ALA A 80 19.47 6.53 13.24
CA ALA A 80 19.20 5.41 14.13
C ALA A 80 18.42 4.32 13.35
N PRO A 81 18.96 3.08 13.23
CA PRO A 81 18.19 2.00 12.66
C PRO A 81 16.94 1.79 13.53
N ALA A 82 15.78 1.74 12.88
CA ALA A 82 14.54 1.37 13.54
C ALA A 82 14.68 -0.07 14.05
N ASN A 83 15.07 -0.21 15.32
CA ASN A 83 15.10 -1.51 16.00
C ASN A 83 13.66 -1.96 16.16
N PHE A 84 13.18 -2.74 15.18
CA PHE A 84 11.87 -3.35 15.25
C PHE A 84 11.97 -4.56 16.18
N ASP A 85 11.48 -4.39 17.41
CA ASP A 85 11.39 -5.48 18.37
C ASP A 85 10.28 -6.46 17.92
N TRP A 86 10.67 -7.60 17.34
CA TRP A 86 9.76 -8.66 16.90
C TRP A 86 9.25 -9.53 18.06
N GLN A 87 9.90 -9.49 19.23
CA GLN A 87 9.55 -10.26 20.44
C GLN A 87 8.06 -10.23 20.83
N PRO A 88 7.39 -9.06 20.94
CA PRO A 88 5.99 -9.00 21.37
C PRO A 88 5.03 -9.59 20.32
N TYR A 89 5.38 -9.52 19.03
CA TYR A 89 4.56 -10.08 17.95
C TYR A 89 4.68 -11.60 17.87
N ALA A 90 5.89 -12.16 18.06
CA ALA A 90 6.12 -13.60 18.06
C ALA A 90 5.31 -14.33 19.14
N ARG A 91 5.27 -13.79 20.36
CA ARG A 91 4.50 -14.39 21.47
C ARG A 91 3.00 -14.39 21.21
N ARG A 92 2.46 -13.32 20.60
CA ARG A 92 1.04 -13.24 20.22
C ARG A 92 0.70 -14.20 19.08
N GLY A 93 1.60 -14.37 18.10
CA GLY A 93 1.45 -15.34 17.02
C GLY A 93 1.38 -16.78 17.52
N LEU A 94 2.24 -17.16 18.47
CA LEU A 94 2.23 -18.51 19.07
C LEU A 94 0.93 -18.80 19.83
N ILE A 95 0.39 -17.82 20.57
CA ILE A 95 -0.89 -17.98 21.27
C ILE A 95 -2.03 -18.16 20.25
N GLY A 96 -2.05 -17.35 19.19
CA GLY A 96 -3.04 -17.49 18.11
C GLY A 96 -2.97 -18.86 17.43
N LEU A 97 -1.76 -19.35 17.14
CA LEU A 97 -1.56 -20.65 16.52
C LEU A 97 -2.01 -21.82 17.42
N GLY A 98 -1.88 -21.67 18.74
CA GLY A 98 -2.43 -22.59 19.73
C GLY A 98 -3.96 -22.65 19.73
N TRP A 99 -4.63 -21.50 19.61
CA TRP A 99 -6.10 -21.46 19.51
C TRP A 99 -6.61 -22.09 18.21
N VAL A 100 -5.97 -21.79 17.08
CA VAL A 100 -6.35 -22.35 15.78
C VAL A 100 -6.17 -23.87 15.77
N SER A 101 -5.06 -24.39 16.30
CA SER A 101 -4.83 -25.83 16.37
C SER A 101 -5.81 -26.52 17.32
N GLY A 102 -6.13 -25.92 18.46
CA GLY A 102 -7.16 -26.42 19.39
C GLY A 102 -8.54 -26.50 18.76
N LEU A 103 -8.95 -25.46 18.01
CA LEU A 103 -10.23 -25.43 17.32
C LEU A 103 -10.31 -26.49 16.21
N ALA A 104 -9.23 -26.65 15.44
CA ALA A 104 -9.14 -27.68 14.40
C ALA A 104 -9.21 -29.10 14.99
N ALA A 105 -8.51 -29.34 16.10
CA ALA A 105 -8.55 -30.63 16.80
C ALA A 105 -9.96 -30.95 17.33
N ALA A 106 -10.64 -29.97 17.94
CA ALA A 106 -12.02 -30.15 18.41
C ALA A 106 -12.98 -30.49 17.26
N GLY A 107 -12.84 -29.83 16.10
CA GLY A 107 -13.63 -30.14 14.91
C GLY A 107 -13.40 -31.56 14.38
N LEU A 108 -12.13 -32.00 14.30
CA LEU A 108 -11.77 -33.35 13.88
C LEU A 108 -12.30 -34.43 14.83
N ILE A 109 -12.20 -34.19 16.14
CA ILE A 109 -12.74 -35.09 17.17
C ILE A 109 -14.26 -35.19 17.05
N GLY A 110 -14.95 -34.05 16.89
CA GLY A 110 -16.40 -34.01 16.68
C GLY A 110 -16.85 -34.78 15.44
N PHE A 111 -16.13 -34.60 14.31
CA PHE A 111 -16.39 -35.33 13.08
C PHE A 111 -16.20 -36.85 13.25
N ALA A 112 -15.09 -37.26 13.87
CA ALA A 112 -14.79 -38.67 14.10
C ALA A 112 -15.80 -39.34 15.06
N ALA A 113 -16.23 -38.63 16.09
CA ALA A 113 -17.25 -39.10 17.03
C ALA A 113 -18.63 -39.23 16.36
N GLY A 114 -19.03 -38.22 15.58
CA GLY A 114 -20.29 -38.26 14.82
C GLY A 114 -20.34 -39.42 13.83
N HIS A 115 -19.25 -39.64 13.08
CA HIS A 115 -19.17 -40.75 12.12
C HIS A 115 -19.24 -42.14 12.78
N ARG A 116 -18.74 -42.30 14.01
CA ARG A 116 -18.76 -43.60 14.70
C ARG A 116 -20.03 -43.89 15.50
N TRP A 117 -20.76 -42.87 15.92
CA TRP A 117 -21.93 -43.05 16.80
C TRP A 117 -23.27 -42.77 16.14
N ILE A 118 -23.31 -42.07 15.01
CA ILE A 118 -24.54 -41.88 14.24
C ILE A 118 -24.65 -43.06 13.27
N PRO A 119 -25.64 -43.96 13.41
CA PRO A 119 -25.92 -44.98 12.41
C PRO A 119 -26.17 -44.27 11.08
N GLN A 120 -25.39 -44.60 10.05
CA GLN A 120 -25.51 -43.98 8.73
C GLN A 120 -26.94 -44.16 8.23
N ALA A 121 -27.64 -43.04 8.03
CA ALA A 121 -28.95 -43.02 7.38
C ALA A 121 -28.90 -43.58 5.93
N ASP A 122 -27.69 -43.81 5.40
CA ASP A 122 -27.42 -44.44 4.11
C ASP A 122 -28.02 -45.84 4.00
N ASP A 123 -28.10 -46.61 5.10
CA ASP A 123 -28.71 -47.95 5.10
C ASP A 123 -30.21 -47.90 4.77
N VAL A 124 -30.90 -46.79 5.09
CA VAL A 124 -32.31 -46.62 4.76
C VAL A 124 -32.50 -46.47 3.25
N TYR A 125 -31.62 -45.71 2.59
CA TYR A 125 -31.70 -45.47 1.14
C TYR A 125 -31.30 -46.70 0.31
N VAL A 126 -30.32 -47.49 0.77
CA VAL A 126 -29.91 -48.74 0.09
C VAL A 126 -30.96 -49.82 0.24
N ARG A 127 -31.67 -49.87 1.39
CA ARG A 127 -32.74 -50.83 1.64
C ARG A 127 -33.96 -50.60 0.76
N ASP A 128 -34.25 -49.35 0.41
CA ASP A 128 -35.42 -48.96 -0.38
C ASP A 128 -35.14 -48.91 -1.90
N LEU A 129 -33.87 -49.06 -2.30
CA LEU A 129 -33.44 -49.13 -3.70
C LEU A 129 -34.18 -50.20 -4.54
N PRO A 130 -34.40 -51.44 -4.06
CA PRO A 130 -35.10 -52.48 -4.83
C PRO A 130 -36.57 -52.15 -5.11
N MET A 131 -37.20 -51.31 -4.27
CA MET A 131 -38.57 -50.83 -4.49
C MET A 131 -38.61 -49.73 -5.54
N LEU A 132 -37.64 -48.82 -5.53
CA LEU A 132 -37.53 -47.73 -6.51
C LEU A 132 -37.17 -48.24 -7.90
N GLU A 133 -36.33 -49.28 -8.00
CA GLU A 133 -35.88 -49.84 -9.28
C GLU A 133 -36.98 -50.64 -10.00
N ARG A 134 -37.96 -51.19 -9.26
CA ARG A 134 -39.10 -51.93 -9.84
C ARG A 134 -40.36 -51.08 -9.97
N LEU A 135 -40.25 -49.77 -9.80
CA LEU A 135 -41.41 -48.88 -9.78
C LEU A 135 -42.17 -48.90 -11.12
N ASP A 136 -41.46 -49.09 -12.24
CA ASP A 136 -42.10 -49.28 -13.56
C ASP A 136 -42.88 -50.60 -13.65
N ALA A 137 -42.37 -51.69 -13.08
CA ALA A 137 -43.10 -52.97 -13.03
C ALA A 137 -44.37 -52.87 -12.15
N TYR A 138 -44.32 -52.10 -11.06
CA TYR A 138 -45.51 -51.82 -10.24
C TYR A 138 -46.48 -50.84 -10.91
N ARG A 139 -45.98 -49.98 -11.80
CA ARG A 139 -46.79 -49.03 -12.58
C ARG A 139 -47.53 -49.73 -13.74
N ASP A 140 -46.91 -50.70 -14.38
CA ASP A 140 -47.50 -51.49 -15.47
C ASP A 140 -48.61 -52.44 -15.01
N VAL A 141 -48.62 -52.87 -13.75
CA VAL A 141 -49.71 -53.68 -13.16
C VAL A 141 -50.96 -52.84 -12.86
N GLY A 142 -50.93 -51.54 -13.14
CA GLY A 142 -52.12 -50.73 -13.47
C GLY A 142 -53.38 -51.04 -12.67
N SER A 143 -53.44 -50.57 -11.42
CA SER A 143 -54.61 -50.59 -10.52
C SER A 143 -55.05 -51.96 -9.98
N VAL A 144 -55.43 -51.99 -8.71
CA VAL A 144 -55.93 -53.17 -7.98
C VAL A 144 -57.19 -53.77 -8.64
N GLU A 145 -57.89 -52.97 -9.46
CA GLU A 145 -59.05 -53.39 -10.24
C GLU A 145 -58.69 -54.42 -11.32
N VAL A 146 -57.51 -54.34 -11.95
CA VAL A 146 -57.06 -55.35 -12.93
C VAL A 146 -56.80 -56.69 -12.24
N LEU A 147 -56.23 -56.67 -11.03
CA LEU A 147 -56.00 -57.88 -10.23
C LEU A 147 -57.33 -58.51 -9.76
N ARG A 148 -58.36 -57.69 -9.48
CA ARG A 148 -59.71 -58.18 -9.16
C ARG A 148 -60.44 -58.74 -10.38
N GLU A 149 -60.29 -58.10 -11.53
CA GLU A 149 -60.88 -58.56 -12.79
C GLU A 149 -60.23 -59.89 -13.25
N LEU A 150 -58.92 -60.05 -13.03
CA LEU A 150 -58.21 -61.31 -13.29
C LEU A 150 -58.63 -62.45 -12.35
N ASP A 151 -58.92 -62.14 -11.10
CA ASP A 151 -59.43 -63.12 -10.12
C ASP A 151 -60.89 -63.50 -10.41
N ALA A 152 -61.69 -62.53 -10.90
CA ALA A 152 -63.07 -62.75 -11.32
C ALA A 152 -63.18 -63.54 -12.64
N GLN A 153 -62.26 -63.34 -13.58
CA GLN A 153 -62.14 -64.12 -14.81
C GLN A 153 -61.28 -65.36 -14.53
N ASN A 154 -61.88 -66.35 -13.88
CA ASN A 154 -61.31 -67.66 -13.52
C ASN A 154 -60.77 -68.43 -14.75
N LEU A 155 -59.68 -67.92 -15.34
CA LEU A 155 -58.90 -68.51 -16.40
C LEU A 155 -58.08 -69.63 -15.77
N PRO A 156 -58.34 -70.91 -16.10
CA PRO A 156 -57.46 -71.97 -15.67
C PRO A 156 -56.11 -71.71 -16.33
N LEU A 157 -55.13 -71.29 -15.51
CA LEU A 157 -53.73 -71.24 -15.91
C LEU A 157 -53.36 -72.63 -16.44
N ARG A 158 -53.38 -72.76 -17.78
CA ARG A 158 -52.90 -73.93 -18.50
C ARG A 158 -51.41 -74.01 -18.19
N ARG A 159 -51.09 -74.80 -17.17
CA ARG A 159 -49.73 -75.22 -16.80
C ARG A 159 -49.14 -75.92 -18.03
N GLY A 160 -48.44 -75.15 -18.86
CA GLY A 160 -47.58 -75.64 -19.92
C GLY A 160 -46.22 -75.98 -19.33
N ASP A 161 -45.71 -77.13 -19.72
CA ASP A 161 -44.70 -77.91 -19.02
C ASP A 161 -43.32 -77.25 -18.84
N LEU A 162 -42.70 -77.70 -17.75
CA LEU A 162 -41.27 -77.62 -17.47
C LEU A 162 -40.46 -78.27 -18.60
N ARG A 163 -39.51 -77.53 -19.17
CA ARG A 163 -38.17 -78.01 -19.55
C ARG A 163 -37.20 -76.84 -19.68
#